data_AF-A0A9E4MNV5-F1
#
_entry.id   AF-A0A9E4MNV5-F1
#
_cell.length_a   1.000
_cell.length_b   1.000
_cell.length_c   1.000
_cell.angle_alpha   90.00
_cell.angle_beta   90.00
_cell.angle_gamma   90.00
#
_symmetry.space_group_name_H-M   'P 1'
#
loop_
_entity.id
_entity.type
_entity.pdbx_description
1 polymer ?
#
loop_
_entity_poly.entity_id
_entity_poly.type
_entity_poly.pdbx_seq_one_letter_code
_entity_poly.pdbx_strand_id
1 'polypeptide(L)'
;MILAAALAIMVGLTLGLLGGGGSILMVPVLVYGLGLPAKTAIAASLLVVAATSLVALIPHARSGNVHGRTGFLFGAAGMAGAFGGGRIGVHLPPTLLLLAFALVMLGTAFALLRPRSENAPTTSVNGPHAGVGLILVEGTVVGLVAGMVGAGGGFLVVPALALLGGLPMSRAVGTSLLVISLQSLAGFAGYAGHVELPWAVLGVVILFSSVGALLGHRLHGRVPERALRRLFGYFVVGMGLFVLSRQVPAEVQASPMYQAVFVARWPFWAAGAALSAVVLVMLWRDNRLVGVSTGCAELCRLPSDPTVRTSWRPRFLLGIVLGGAASGLFAGRGPTWALGSFDALVGGSSLLKVSVLVLAGVLIGFGARAAGGCTSGHGIVGMAQGARSSLMATLAFMIGGFATTWLVLPH
;
A
#
# COMPACT_ATOMS: atom_id res chain seq x y z
N MET A 1 -20.65 4.72 14.89
CA MET A 1 -20.83 3.25 14.95
C MET A 1 -20.92 2.60 13.57
N ILE A 2 -21.71 3.12 12.63
CA ILE A 2 -21.82 2.58 11.25
C ILE A 2 -20.47 2.52 10.52
N LEU A 3 -19.68 3.60 10.58
CA LEU A 3 -18.33 3.63 9.98
C LEU A 3 -17.40 2.56 10.57
N ALA A 4 -17.43 2.38 11.90
CA ALA A 4 -16.63 1.37 12.59
C ALA A 4 -16.99 -0.05 12.14
N ALA A 5 -18.28 -0.35 12.03
CA ALA A 5 -18.76 -1.65 11.55
C ALA A 5 -18.35 -1.89 10.10
N ALA A 6 -18.50 -0.92 9.21
CA ALA A 6 -18.12 -1.05 7.80
C ALA A 6 -16.60 -1.31 7.64
N LEU A 7 -15.77 -0.54 8.35
CA LEU A 7 -14.32 -0.74 8.35
C LEU A 7 -13.93 -2.09 8.97
N ALA A 8 -14.59 -2.51 10.05
CA ALA A 8 -14.36 -3.81 10.69
C ALA A 8 -14.69 -4.98 9.76
N ILE A 9 -15.80 -4.93 9.01
CA ILE A 9 -16.14 -5.94 8.00
C ILE A 9 -15.06 -6.00 6.94
N MET A 10 -14.61 -4.86 6.42
CA MET A 10 -13.57 -4.80 5.39
C MET A 10 -12.26 -5.43 5.88
N VAL A 11 -11.81 -5.06 7.09
CA VAL A 11 -10.61 -5.64 7.70
C VAL A 11 -10.77 -7.14 7.91
N GLY A 12 -11.90 -7.58 8.46
CA GLY A 12 -12.25 -9.00 8.63
C GLY A 12 -12.22 -9.76 7.31
N LEU A 13 -12.82 -9.22 6.26
CA LEU A 13 -12.87 -9.83 4.94
C LEU A 13 -11.47 -9.99 4.32
N THR A 14 -10.61 -8.97 4.47
CA THR A 14 -9.20 -9.09 4.04
C THR A 14 -8.43 -10.11 4.87
N LEU A 15 -8.69 -10.21 6.17
CA LEU A 15 -8.09 -11.23 7.04
C LEU A 15 -8.54 -12.63 6.61
N GLY A 16 -9.84 -12.86 6.43
CA GLY A 16 -10.39 -14.15 6.02
C GLY A 16 -9.91 -14.63 4.64
N LEU A 17 -9.67 -13.70 3.70
CA LEU A 17 -9.20 -14.03 2.37
C LEU A 17 -7.67 -14.22 2.29
N LEU A 18 -6.89 -13.47 3.07
CA LEU A 18 -5.42 -13.46 3.01
C LEU A 18 -4.78 -14.22 4.18
N GLY A 19 -5.57 -14.79 5.08
CA GLY A 19 -5.13 -15.41 6.32
C GLY A 19 -4.75 -14.39 7.38
N GLY A 20 -3.49 -13.97 7.37
CA GLY A 20 -2.93 -13.04 8.36
C GLY A 20 -2.76 -11.60 7.87
N GLY A 21 -2.74 -11.38 6.55
CA GLY A 21 -2.37 -10.09 5.95
C GLY A 21 -3.29 -8.93 6.35
N GLY A 22 -4.60 -9.18 6.43
CA GLY A 22 -5.61 -8.14 6.70
C GLY A 22 -5.49 -7.46 8.06
N SER A 23 -4.87 -8.12 9.05
CA SER A 23 -4.71 -7.60 10.41
C SER A 23 -3.90 -6.30 10.47
N ILE A 24 -3.00 -6.08 9.50
CA ILE A 24 -2.19 -4.88 9.41
C ILE A 24 -3.04 -3.62 9.30
N LEU A 25 -4.25 -3.71 8.72
CA LEU A 25 -5.11 -2.54 8.53
C LEU A 25 -5.83 -2.09 9.80
N MET A 26 -5.81 -2.91 10.85
CA MET A 26 -6.57 -2.62 12.07
C MET A 26 -6.05 -1.37 12.78
N VAL A 27 -4.73 -1.22 12.92
CA VAL A 27 -4.15 -0.05 13.63
C VAL A 27 -4.51 1.27 12.92
N PRO A 28 -4.30 1.45 11.59
CA PRO A 28 -4.69 2.69 10.91
C PRO A 28 -6.19 2.95 10.95
N VAL A 29 -7.01 1.92 10.85
CA VAL A 29 -8.48 2.04 10.95
C VAL A 29 -8.89 2.56 12.33
N LEU A 30 -8.27 2.05 13.40
CA LEU A 30 -8.56 2.49 14.76
C LEU A 30 -8.02 3.90 15.05
N VAL A 31 -6.80 4.21 14.62
CA VAL A 31 -6.17 5.53 14.84
C VAL A 31 -6.83 6.62 13.99
N TYR A 32 -6.85 6.44 12.66
CA TYR A 32 -7.28 7.48 11.73
C TYR A 32 -8.76 7.40 11.38
N GLY A 33 -9.36 6.21 11.43
CA GLY A 33 -10.79 6.02 11.16
C GLY A 33 -11.68 6.28 12.38
N LEU A 34 -11.24 5.86 13.56
CA LEU A 34 -12.01 6.00 14.82
C LEU A 34 -11.44 7.04 15.79
N GLY A 35 -10.30 7.66 15.46
CA GLY A 35 -9.70 8.72 16.29
C GLY A 35 -9.11 8.23 17.61
N LEU A 36 -8.81 6.93 17.73
CA LEU A 36 -8.26 6.38 18.97
C LEU A 36 -6.77 6.76 19.14
N PRO A 37 -6.32 7.10 20.37
CA PRO A 37 -4.91 7.28 20.66
C PRO A 37 -4.06 6.08 20.23
N ALA A 38 -2.86 6.30 19.68
CA ALA A 38 -2.06 5.23 19.05
C ALA A 38 -1.85 4.00 19.97
N LYS A 39 -1.51 4.21 21.24
CA LYS A 39 -1.33 3.12 22.21
C LYS A 39 -2.62 2.34 22.47
N THR A 40 -3.75 3.04 22.59
CA THR A 40 -5.08 2.41 22.72
C THR A 40 -5.45 1.63 21.47
N ALA A 41 -5.17 2.17 20.28
CA ALA A 41 -5.45 1.50 19.02
C ALA A 41 -4.60 0.25 18.83
N ILE A 42 -3.33 0.27 19.24
CA ILE A 42 -2.40 -0.87 19.18
C ILE A 42 -2.81 -1.98 20.16
N ALA A 43 -3.18 -1.65 21.39
CA ALA A 43 -3.71 -2.63 22.33
C ALA A 43 -5.05 -3.19 21.85
N ALA A 44 -5.96 -2.33 21.40
CA ALA A 44 -7.25 -2.74 20.86
C ALA A 44 -7.10 -3.63 19.61
N SER A 45 -6.21 -3.30 18.69
CA SER A 45 -5.99 -4.10 17.48
C SER A 45 -5.49 -5.50 17.81
N LEU A 46 -4.59 -5.65 18.78
CA LEU A 46 -4.10 -6.96 19.23
C LEU A 46 -5.26 -7.82 19.74
N LEU A 47 -6.17 -7.25 20.54
CA LEU A 47 -7.33 -8.01 21.03
C LEU A 47 -8.30 -8.38 19.90
N VAL A 48 -8.58 -7.44 18.98
CA VAL A 48 -9.48 -7.72 17.84
C VAL A 48 -8.87 -8.79 16.94
N VAL A 49 -7.57 -8.68 16.62
CA VAL A 49 -6.87 -9.62 15.75
C VAL A 49 -6.79 -11.00 16.42
N ALA A 50 -6.60 -11.08 17.73
CA ALA A 50 -6.68 -12.33 18.48
C ALA A 50 -8.04 -13.02 18.32
N ALA A 51 -9.13 -12.29 18.59
CA ALA A 51 -10.49 -12.84 18.51
C ALA A 51 -10.85 -13.25 17.08
N THR A 52 -10.61 -12.38 16.10
CA THR A 52 -10.93 -12.63 14.68
C THR A 52 -10.13 -13.78 14.10
N SER A 53 -8.84 -13.89 14.44
CA SER A 53 -7.99 -15.00 13.96
C SER A 53 -8.41 -16.32 14.59
N LEU A 54 -8.84 -16.32 15.85
CA LEU A 54 -9.39 -17.51 16.50
C LEU A 54 -10.68 -17.99 15.82
N VAL A 55 -11.57 -17.06 15.45
CA VAL A 55 -12.79 -17.39 14.68
C VAL A 55 -12.45 -17.92 13.28
N ALA A 56 -11.50 -17.28 12.59
CA ALA A 56 -11.05 -17.68 11.25
C ALA A 56 -10.27 -19.01 11.23
N LEU A 57 -9.66 -19.38 12.36
CA LEU A 57 -8.95 -20.64 12.54
C LEU A 57 -9.90 -21.84 12.48
N ILE A 58 -11.15 -21.71 12.97
CA ILE A 58 -12.12 -22.81 13.02
C ILE A 58 -12.34 -23.48 11.65
N PRO A 59 -12.70 -22.76 10.57
CA PRO A 59 -12.89 -23.39 9.27
C PRO A 59 -11.58 -23.91 8.64
N HIS A 60 -10.43 -23.30 8.93
CA HIS A 60 -9.13 -23.79 8.48
C HIS A 60 -8.70 -25.08 9.20
N ALA A 61 -8.99 -25.19 10.49
CA ALA A 61 -8.76 -26.40 11.27
C ALA A 61 -9.65 -27.54 10.79
N ARG A 62 -10.94 -27.26 10.53
CA ARG A 62 -11.88 -28.24 9.98
C ARG A 62 -11.51 -28.75 8.59
N SER A 63 -10.81 -27.96 7.79
CA SER A 63 -10.32 -28.37 6.47
C SER A 63 -8.95 -29.06 6.50
N GLY A 64 -8.39 -29.36 7.68
CA GLY A 64 -7.09 -30.05 7.81
C GLY A 64 -5.88 -29.21 7.39
N ASN A 65 -6.03 -27.88 7.32
CA ASN A 65 -4.99 -26.95 6.88
C ASN A 65 -4.12 -26.42 8.03
N VAL A 66 -4.14 -27.04 9.21
CA VAL A 66 -3.42 -26.53 10.41
C VAL A 66 -2.40 -27.56 10.89
N HIS A 67 -1.13 -27.15 10.96
CA HIS A 67 -0.02 -27.92 11.49
C HIS A 67 0.21 -27.55 12.95
N GLY A 68 -0.56 -28.16 13.86
CA GLY A 68 -0.57 -27.80 15.27
C GLY A 68 0.81 -27.82 15.95
N ARG A 69 1.66 -28.81 15.67
CA ARG A 69 3.02 -28.90 16.25
C ARG A 69 3.87 -27.68 15.89
N THR A 70 4.05 -27.41 14.59
CA THR A 70 4.85 -26.28 14.11
C THR A 70 4.23 -24.94 14.53
N GLY A 71 2.91 -24.82 14.45
CA GLY A 71 2.19 -23.62 14.86
C GLY A 71 2.30 -23.33 16.36
N PHE A 72 2.29 -24.35 17.22
CA PHE A 72 2.43 -24.14 18.66
C PHE A 72 3.88 -23.82 19.05
N LEU A 73 4.88 -24.49 18.45
CA LEU A 73 6.29 -24.16 18.66
C LEU A 73 6.62 -22.72 18.25
N PHE A 74 6.23 -22.32 17.04
CA PHE A 74 6.42 -20.96 16.56
C PHE A 74 5.57 -19.97 17.38
N GLY A 75 4.33 -20.33 17.70
CA GLY A 75 3.40 -19.53 18.48
C GLY A 75 3.90 -19.25 19.90
N ALA A 76 4.44 -20.25 20.60
CA ALA A 76 5.00 -20.09 21.94
C ALA A 76 6.22 -19.16 21.95
N ALA A 77 7.12 -19.32 20.98
CA ALA A 77 8.25 -18.40 20.80
C ALA A 77 7.76 -16.97 20.51
N GLY A 78 6.78 -16.86 19.61
CA GLY A 78 6.13 -15.61 19.27
C GLY A 78 5.38 -14.95 20.42
N MET A 79 4.82 -15.72 21.36
CA MET A 79 4.20 -15.19 22.56
C MET A 79 5.22 -14.50 23.47
N ALA A 80 6.38 -15.13 23.69
CA ALA A 80 7.46 -14.53 24.49
C ALA A 80 7.95 -13.22 23.85
N GLY A 81 8.17 -13.25 22.53
CA GLY A 81 8.50 -12.06 21.74
C GLY A 81 7.43 -10.97 21.86
N ALA A 82 6.16 -11.31 21.60
CA ALA A 82 5.06 -10.36 21.56
C ALA A 82 4.76 -9.71 22.91
N PHE A 83 4.83 -10.48 24.01
CA PHE A 83 4.71 -9.92 25.36
C PHE A 83 5.83 -8.91 25.64
N GLY A 84 7.08 -9.26 25.31
CA GLY A 84 8.23 -8.36 25.42
C GLY A 84 8.07 -7.10 24.56
N GLY A 85 7.65 -7.27 23.31
CA GLY A 85 7.36 -6.18 22.37
C GLY A 85 6.26 -5.25 22.90
N GLY A 86 5.19 -5.80 23.46
CA GLY A 86 4.12 -5.01 24.08
C GLY A 86 4.62 -4.19 25.26
N ARG A 87 5.41 -4.79 26.16
CA ARG A 87 6.03 -4.08 27.29
C ARG A 87 6.96 -2.96 26.86
N ILE A 88 7.81 -3.20 25.86
CA ILE A 88 8.68 -2.16 25.28
C ILE A 88 7.82 -1.05 24.65
N GLY A 89 6.76 -1.42 23.93
CA GLY A 89 5.88 -0.48 23.24
C GLY A 89 5.14 0.48 24.17
N VAL A 90 4.83 0.07 25.41
CA VAL A 90 4.25 0.96 26.43
C VAL A 90 5.18 2.14 26.76
N HIS A 91 6.49 1.92 26.80
CA HIS A 91 7.48 2.94 27.14
C HIS A 91 7.86 3.85 25.97
N LEU A 92 7.60 3.42 24.73
CA LEU A 92 7.94 4.19 23.55
C LEU A 92 6.91 5.30 23.27
N PRO A 93 7.34 6.43 22.68
CA PRO A 93 6.44 7.47 22.22
C PRO A 93 5.56 6.98 21.05
N PRO A 94 4.30 7.42 20.96
CA PRO A 94 3.35 7.04 19.90
C PRO A 94 3.91 7.19 18.47
N THR A 95 4.66 8.26 18.22
CA THR A 95 5.28 8.56 16.93
C THR A 95 6.25 7.46 16.48
N LEU A 96 7.08 6.95 17.39
CA LEU A 96 8.01 5.85 17.08
C LEU A 96 7.26 4.55 16.80
N LEU A 97 6.19 4.26 17.54
CA LEU A 97 5.34 3.08 17.27
C LEU A 97 4.70 3.16 15.89
N LEU A 98 4.11 4.31 15.54
CA LEU A 98 3.45 4.49 14.24
C LEU A 98 4.43 4.57 13.08
N LEU A 99 5.64 5.08 13.30
CA LEU A 99 6.71 5.07 12.31
C LEU A 99 7.25 3.64 12.10
N ALA A 100 7.50 2.89 13.17
CA ALA A 100 7.85 1.47 13.09
C ALA A 100 6.73 0.67 12.40
N PHE A 101 5.47 0.97 12.71
CA PHE A 101 4.30 0.41 12.06
C PHE A 101 4.28 0.70 10.54
N ALA A 102 4.50 1.95 10.13
CA ALA A 102 4.56 2.32 8.71
C ALA A 102 5.71 1.62 7.98
N LEU A 103 6.89 1.52 8.58
CA LEU A 103 8.03 0.81 8.00
C LEU A 103 7.74 -0.68 7.82
N VAL A 104 7.12 -1.32 8.80
CA VAL A 104 6.68 -2.70 8.71
C VAL A 104 5.61 -2.85 7.62
N MET A 105 4.62 -1.96 7.52
CA MET A 105 3.66 -1.95 6.40
C MET A 105 4.35 -1.89 5.03
N LEU A 106 5.31 -0.99 4.85
CA LEU A 106 6.00 -0.82 3.57
C LEU A 106 6.89 -2.03 3.22
N GLY A 107 7.63 -2.56 4.21
CA GLY A 107 8.44 -3.77 4.00
C GLY A 107 7.60 -4.97 3.60
N THR A 108 6.35 -5.02 4.06
CA THR A 108 5.48 -6.18 3.86
C THR A 108 4.70 -6.07 2.57
N ALA A 109 4.27 -4.85 2.22
CA ALA A 109 3.80 -4.54 0.88
C ALA A 109 4.87 -4.87 -0.18
N PHE A 110 6.14 -4.55 0.09
CA PHE A 110 7.25 -4.91 -0.80
C PHE A 110 7.42 -6.43 -0.92
N ALA A 111 7.34 -7.18 0.19
CA ALA A 111 7.38 -8.65 0.16
C ALA A 111 6.19 -9.27 -0.61
N LEU A 112 4.99 -8.68 -0.50
CA LEU A 112 3.77 -9.12 -1.19
C LEU A 112 3.82 -8.86 -2.71
N LEU A 113 4.40 -7.72 -3.10
CA LEU A 113 4.49 -7.26 -4.49
C LEU A 113 5.70 -7.82 -5.25
N ARG A 114 6.69 -8.38 -4.56
CA ARG A 114 7.83 -9.05 -5.19
C ARG A 114 7.36 -10.18 -6.11
N PRO A 115 7.82 -10.22 -7.38
CA PRO A 115 7.53 -11.33 -8.28
C PRO A 115 8.07 -12.62 -7.68
N ARG A 116 7.18 -13.57 -7.38
CA ARG A 116 7.58 -14.91 -6.96
C ARG A 116 7.70 -15.78 -8.21
N SER A 117 8.85 -16.43 -8.39
CA SER A 117 9.02 -17.39 -9.48
C SER A 117 8.01 -18.51 -9.31
N GLU A 118 7.10 -18.69 -10.28
CA GLU A 118 6.17 -19.82 -10.34
C GLU A 118 6.90 -21.16 -10.49
N ASN A 119 8.19 -21.11 -10.83
CA ASN A 119 9.06 -22.26 -11.02
C ASN A 119 10.04 -22.46 -9.85
N ALA A 120 9.86 -21.77 -8.72
CA ALA A 120 10.54 -22.21 -7.51
C ALA A 120 10.07 -23.65 -7.25
N PRO A 121 10.97 -24.64 -7.16
CA PRO A 121 10.58 -26.00 -6.89
C PRO A 121 9.63 -25.95 -5.69
N THR A 122 8.50 -26.64 -5.77
CA THR A 122 7.84 -27.12 -4.55
C THR A 122 8.90 -27.96 -3.86
N THR A 123 9.76 -27.32 -3.07
CA THR A 123 10.81 -27.98 -2.33
C THR A 123 10.07 -29.08 -1.59
N SER A 124 10.46 -30.29 -1.94
CA SER A 124 9.96 -31.52 -1.38
C SER A 124 9.81 -31.32 0.13
N VAL A 125 8.84 -32.04 0.69
CA VAL A 125 8.55 -32.17 2.13
C VAL A 125 9.76 -32.68 2.94
N ASN A 126 10.95 -32.77 2.33
CA ASN A 126 12.22 -33.26 2.86
C ASN A 126 13.40 -32.27 2.66
N GLY A 127 13.16 -30.96 2.67
CA GLY A 127 14.23 -29.99 2.96
C GLY A 127 14.67 -30.12 4.43
N PRO A 128 15.95 -29.89 4.78
CA PRO A 128 16.45 -30.08 6.14
C PRO A 128 15.52 -29.34 7.11
N HIS A 129 14.94 -30.09 8.06
CA HIS A 129 14.10 -29.53 9.11
C HIS A 129 14.75 -28.23 9.60
N ALA A 130 14.11 -27.09 9.37
CA ALA A 130 14.59 -25.84 9.93
C ALA A 130 14.80 -26.11 11.42
N GLY A 131 16.04 -25.97 11.87
CA GLY A 131 16.41 -26.32 13.23
C GLY A 131 15.44 -25.64 14.18
N VAL A 132 14.97 -26.37 15.19
CA VAL A 132 14.00 -25.83 16.16
C VAL A 132 14.46 -24.47 16.71
N GLY A 133 15.77 -24.27 16.84
CA GLY A 133 16.37 -22.98 17.19
C GLY A 133 16.06 -21.83 16.22
N LEU A 134 16.11 -22.05 14.90
CA LEU A 134 15.78 -21.01 13.91
C LEU A 134 14.30 -20.61 13.99
N ILE A 135 13.41 -21.59 14.16
CA ILE A 135 11.96 -21.37 14.33
C ILE A 135 11.68 -20.56 15.60
N LEU A 136 12.38 -20.87 16.71
CA LEU A 136 12.25 -20.14 17.97
C LEU A 136 12.74 -18.69 17.85
N VAL A 137 13.91 -18.47 17.25
CA VAL A 137 14.47 -17.12 17.06
C VAL A 137 13.57 -16.28 16.17
N GLU A 138 13.14 -16.82 15.03
CA GLU A 138 12.27 -16.12 14.11
C GLU A 138 10.90 -15.82 14.74
N GLY A 139 10.29 -16.81 15.39
CA GLY A 139 9.04 -16.62 16.13
C GLY A 139 9.15 -15.51 17.15
N THR A 140 10.24 -15.47 17.92
CA THR A 140 10.50 -14.42 18.93
C THR A 140 10.66 -13.05 18.29
N VAL A 141 11.45 -12.92 17.21
CA VAL A 141 11.68 -11.64 16.51
C VAL A 141 10.38 -11.13 15.88
N VAL A 142 9.67 -11.99 15.15
CA VAL A 142 8.38 -11.65 14.52
C VAL A 142 7.36 -11.28 15.59
N GLY A 143 7.29 -12.04 16.68
CA GLY A 143 6.43 -11.75 17.83
C GLY A 143 6.75 -10.40 18.46
N LEU A 144 8.02 -10.10 18.71
CA LEU A 144 8.45 -8.83 19.31
C LEU A 144 8.06 -7.63 18.45
N VAL A 145 8.30 -7.70 17.14
CA VAL A 145 7.87 -6.66 16.20
C VAL A 145 6.34 -6.56 16.19
N ALA A 146 5.62 -7.68 16.08
CA ALA A 146 4.17 -7.71 16.03
C ALA A 146 3.50 -7.17 17.29
N GLY A 147 4.02 -7.52 18.47
CA GLY A 147 3.55 -7.08 19.77
C GLY A 147 3.80 -5.60 20.01
N MET A 148 5.00 -5.08 19.68
CA MET A 148 5.32 -3.66 19.81
C MET A 148 4.45 -2.79 18.91
N VAL A 149 4.21 -3.26 17.69
CA VAL A 149 3.63 -2.48 16.59
C VAL A 149 2.10 -2.66 16.48
N GLY A 150 1.53 -3.66 17.16
CA GLY A 150 0.08 -3.91 17.18
C GLY A 150 -0.50 -4.53 15.92
N ALA A 151 0.37 -4.96 14.99
CA ALA A 151 -0.05 -5.40 13.66
C ALA A 151 -0.45 -6.89 13.60
N GLY A 152 -0.41 -7.61 14.73
CA GLY A 152 -0.79 -9.03 14.83
C GLY A 152 0.14 -10.01 14.10
N GLY A 153 1.21 -9.52 13.46
CA GLY A 153 2.28 -10.32 12.85
C GLY A 153 1.88 -11.14 11.61
N GLY A 154 0.60 -11.20 11.25
CA GLY A 154 0.10 -12.19 10.30
C GLY A 154 0.71 -12.16 8.91
N PHE A 155 1.12 -10.99 8.43
CA PHE A 155 1.81 -10.83 7.15
C PHE A 155 3.29 -11.25 7.18
N LEU A 156 3.94 -11.33 8.36
CA LEU A 156 5.29 -11.87 8.54
C LEU A 156 5.24 -13.38 8.78
N VAL A 157 4.25 -13.83 9.55
CA VAL A 157 4.10 -15.24 9.97
C VAL A 157 3.83 -16.16 8.78
N VAL A 158 2.97 -15.76 7.82
CA VAL A 158 2.66 -16.58 6.65
C VAL A 158 3.92 -16.87 5.79
N PRO A 159 4.70 -15.87 5.34
CA PRO A 159 5.91 -16.14 4.59
C PRO A 159 6.99 -16.85 5.41
N ALA A 160 7.13 -16.56 6.72
CA ALA A 160 8.02 -17.29 7.62
C ALA A 160 7.71 -18.80 7.63
N LEU A 161 6.46 -19.17 7.89
CA LEU A 161 6.02 -20.57 7.91
C LEU A 161 6.12 -21.24 6.54
N ALA A 162 5.91 -20.51 5.45
CA ALA A 162 5.96 -21.06 4.10
C ALA A 162 7.39 -21.25 3.57
N LEU A 163 8.29 -20.30 3.82
CA LEU A 163 9.66 -20.32 3.31
C LEU A 163 10.61 -21.07 4.24
N LEU A 164 10.48 -20.88 5.55
CA LEU A 164 11.41 -21.40 6.55
C LEU A 164 10.80 -22.59 7.29
N GLY A 165 9.50 -22.56 7.55
CA GLY A 165 8.77 -23.71 8.10
C GLY A 165 8.49 -24.83 7.09
N GLY A 166 8.77 -24.60 5.80
CA GLY A 166 8.56 -25.59 4.72
C GLY A 166 7.09 -25.99 4.49
N LEU A 167 6.13 -25.25 5.05
CA LEU A 167 4.72 -25.57 4.91
C LEU A 167 4.20 -25.10 3.54
N PRO A 168 3.38 -25.89 2.83
CA PRO A 168 2.73 -25.41 1.62
C PRO A 168 1.79 -24.25 1.97
N MET A 169 1.61 -23.30 1.04
CA MET A 169 0.96 -22.01 1.31
C MET A 169 -0.41 -22.14 1.99
N SER A 170 -1.24 -23.11 1.58
CA SER A 170 -2.55 -23.38 2.20
C SER A 170 -2.43 -23.75 3.69
N ARG A 171 -1.45 -24.58 4.05
CA ARG A 171 -1.18 -25.00 5.43
C ARG A 171 -0.47 -23.91 6.24
N ALA A 172 0.39 -23.12 5.60
CA ALA A 172 1.02 -21.96 6.23
C ALA A 172 -0.03 -20.91 6.63
N VAL A 173 -1.03 -20.65 5.78
CA VAL A 173 -2.15 -19.75 6.07
C VAL A 173 -2.95 -20.23 7.29
N GLY A 174 -3.41 -21.49 7.30
CA GLY A 174 -4.16 -22.02 8.44
C GLY A 174 -3.36 -22.03 9.74
N THR A 175 -2.09 -22.46 9.68
CA THR A 175 -1.18 -22.49 10.83
C THR A 175 -0.84 -21.09 11.34
N SER A 176 -0.76 -20.09 10.46
CA SER A 176 -0.51 -18.71 10.85
C SER A 176 -1.63 -18.13 11.70
N LEU A 177 -2.90 -18.49 11.46
CA LEU A 177 -4.04 -17.99 12.26
C LEU A 177 -3.93 -18.40 13.74
N LEU A 178 -3.43 -19.62 14.00
CA LEU A 178 -3.14 -20.09 15.36
C LEU A 178 -1.99 -19.29 15.99
N VAL A 179 -0.91 -19.08 15.24
CA VAL A 179 0.24 -18.29 15.71
C VAL A 179 -0.15 -16.83 15.98
N ILE A 180 -0.98 -16.24 15.12
CA ILE A 180 -1.49 -14.87 15.23
C ILE A 180 -2.38 -14.71 16.45
N SER A 181 -3.27 -15.66 16.72
CA SER A 181 -4.14 -15.58 17.90
C SER A 181 -3.31 -15.63 19.19
N LEU A 182 -2.36 -16.57 19.28
CA LEU A 182 -1.47 -16.72 20.43
C LEU A 182 -0.60 -15.47 20.67
N GLN A 183 0.11 -14.99 19.65
CA GLN A 183 0.99 -13.82 19.80
C GLN A 183 0.20 -12.54 20.09
N SER A 184 -1.00 -12.39 19.52
CA SER A 184 -1.79 -11.17 19.71
C SER A 184 -2.37 -11.11 21.12
N LEU A 185 -2.76 -12.26 21.70
CA LEU A 185 -3.13 -12.35 23.12
C LEU A 185 -1.94 -12.01 24.03
N ALA A 186 -0.75 -12.54 23.74
CA ALA A 186 0.44 -12.25 24.53
C ALA A 186 0.89 -10.78 24.41
N GLY A 187 0.84 -10.21 23.20
CA GLY A 187 1.11 -8.79 22.97
C GLY A 187 0.11 -7.89 23.69
N PHE A 188 -1.18 -8.23 23.65
CA PHE A 188 -2.22 -7.53 24.40
C PHE A 188 -1.94 -7.57 25.91
N ALA A 189 -1.56 -8.73 26.45
CA ALA A 189 -1.16 -8.87 27.85
C ALA A 189 0.05 -7.99 28.21
N GLY A 190 0.95 -7.71 27.25
CA GLY A 190 2.05 -6.77 27.43
C GLY A 190 1.59 -5.31 27.62
N TYR A 191 0.47 -4.92 27.02
CA TYR A 191 -0.17 -3.60 27.17
C TYR A 191 -1.22 -3.55 28.29
N ALA A 192 -1.63 -4.70 28.83
CA ALA A 192 -2.67 -4.78 29.84
C ALA A 192 -2.33 -3.93 31.08
N GLY A 193 -3.33 -3.23 31.60
CA GLY A 193 -3.21 -2.35 32.77
C GLY A 193 -2.58 -0.98 32.50
N HIS A 194 -2.11 -0.68 31.28
CA HIS A 194 -1.49 0.60 30.93
C HIS A 194 -2.35 1.48 30.03
N VAL A 195 -3.49 0.96 29.55
CA VAL A 195 -4.29 1.60 28.52
C VAL A 195 -5.78 1.32 28.75
N GLU A 196 -6.61 2.36 28.65
CA GLU A 196 -8.07 2.24 28.73
C GLU A 196 -8.65 1.83 27.37
N LEU A 197 -9.50 0.82 27.37
CA LEU A 197 -10.09 0.25 26.17
C LEU A 197 -11.56 0.64 26.04
N PRO A 198 -11.99 1.20 24.90
CA PRO A 198 -13.39 1.50 24.66
C PRO A 198 -14.15 0.20 24.31
N TRP A 199 -14.54 -0.56 25.35
CA TRP A 199 -15.15 -1.89 25.22
C TRP A 199 -16.37 -1.93 24.29
N ALA A 200 -17.18 -0.87 24.27
CA ALA A 200 -18.33 -0.76 23.38
C ALA A 200 -17.93 -0.76 21.90
N VAL A 201 -16.93 0.05 21.53
CA VAL A 201 -16.40 0.11 20.16
C VAL A 201 -15.70 -1.20 19.82
N LEU A 202 -14.95 -1.75 20.76
CA LEU A 202 -14.18 -2.97 20.59
C LEU A 202 -15.09 -4.18 20.32
N GLY A 203 -16.19 -4.32 21.08
CA GLY A 203 -17.17 -5.37 20.89
C GLY A 203 -17.81 -5.34 19.50
N VAL A 204 -18.18 -4.14 19.02
CA VAL A 204 -18.70 -3.95 17.66
C VAL A 204 -17.65 -4.35 16.62
N VAL A 205 -16.41 -3.86 16.77
CA VAL A 205 -15.34 -4.17 15.82
C VAL A 205 -15.05 -5.67 15.79
N ILE A 206 -14.96 -6.36 16.94
CA ILE A 206 -14.74 -7.81 17.02
C ILE A 206 -15.87 -8.57 16.32
N LEU A 207 -17.13 -8.23 16.60
CA LEU A 207 -18.29 -8.91 16.03
C LEU A 207 -18.29 -8.81 14.50
N PHE A 208 -18.20 -7.58 13.98
CA PHE A 208 -18.29 -7.33 12.54
C PHE A 208 -17.06 -7.81 11.77
N SER A 209 -15.86 -7.74 12.36
CA SER A 209 -14.65 -8.29 11.74
C SER A 209 -14.64 -9.82 11.75
N SER A 210 -15.21 -10.46 12.77
CA SER A 210 -15.38 -11.93 12.79
C SER A 210 -16.34 -12.40 11.70
N VAL A 211 -17.47 -11.70 11.53
CA VAL A 211 -18.41 -11.94 10.43
C VAL A 211 -17.71 -11.74 9.08
N GLY A 212 -16.96 -10.65 8.93
CA GLY A 212 -16.15 -10.37 7.74
C GLY A 212 -15.14 -11.48 7.43
N ALA A 213 -14.45 -12.01 8.46
CA ALA A 213 -13.46 -13.09 8.29
C ALA A 213 -14.10 -14.40 7.82
N LEU A 214 -15.27 -14.75 8.34
CA LEU A 214 -16.03 -15.93 7.89
C LEU A 214 -16.53 -15.77 6.45
N LEU A 215 -17.02 -14.57 6.09
CA LEU A 215 -17.40 -14.24 4.71
C LEU A 215 -16.19 -14.31 3.77
N GLY A 216 -15.06 -13.76 4.19
CA GLY A 216 -13.80 -13.81 3.45
C GLY A 216 -13.37 -15.25 3.18
N HIS A 217 -13.42 -16.12 4.19
CA HIS A 217 -13.12 -17.55 4.00
C HIS A 217 -14.07 -18.22 3.00
N ARG A 218 -15.37 -17.88 2.97
CA ARG A 218 -16.31 -18.44 1.98
C ARG A 218 -16.05 -17.95 0.55
N LEU A 219 -15.49 -16.75 0.39
CA LEU A 219 -15.07 -16.23 -0.91
C LEU A 219 -13.69 -16.76 -1.34
N HIS A 220 -12.94 -17.38 -0.41
CA HIS A 220 -11.65 -17.98 -0.67
C HIS A 220 -11.79 -19.12 -1.70
N GLY A 221 -11.29 -18.88 -2.91
CA GLY A 221 -11.42 -19.80 -4.06
C GLY A 221 -12.12 -19.20 -5.28
N ARG A 222 -12.88 -18.10 -5.13
CA ARG A 222 -13.48 -17.40 -6.29
C ARG A 222 -12.59 -16.33 -6.90
N VAL A 223 -11.62 -15.83 -6.14
CA VAL A 223 -10.68 -14.79 -6.58
C VAL A 223 -9.28 -15.38 -6.68
N PRO A 224 -8.55 -15.20 -7.79
CA PRO A 224 -7.20 -15.70 -7.92
C PRO A 224 -6.28 -15.06 -6.86
N GLU A 225 -5.59 -15.91 -6.08
CA GLU A 225 -4.73 -15.50 -4.96
C GLU A 225 -3.69 -14.44 -5.39
N ARG A 226 -3.15 -14.58 -6.61
CA ARG A 226 -2.18 -13.63 -7.18
C ARG A 226 -2.76 -12.22 -7.34
N ALA A 227 -4.01 -12.10 -7.76
CA ALA A 227 -4.67 -10.80 -7.95
C ALA A 227 -4.97 -10.15 -6.61
N LEU A 228 -5.52 -10.91 -5.66
CA LEU A 228 -5.84 -10.41 -4.34
C LEU A 228 -4.60 -9.95 -3.58
N ARG A 229 -3.52 -10.75 -3.62
CA ARG A 229 -2.24 -10.40 -2.99
C ARG A 229 -1.64 -9.11 -3.56
N ARG A 230 -1.71 -8.91 -4.89
CA ARG A 230 -1.23 -7.69 -5.54
C ARG A 230 -2.08 -6.47 -5.18
N LEU A 231 -3.41 -6.60 -5.25
CA LEU A 231 -4.33 -5.52 -4.91
C LEU A 231 -4.14 -5.07 -3.46
N PHE A 232 -4.08 -6.04 -2.54
CA PHE A 232 -3.80 -5.78 -1.14
C PHE A 232 -2.42 -5.15 -0.93
N GLY A 233 -1.38 -5.65 -1.61
CA GLY A 233 -0.05 -5.07 -1.56
C GLY A 233 -0.03 -3.58 -1.94
N TYR A 234 -0.66 -3.20 -3.05
CA TYR A 234 -0.78 -1.79 -3.45
C TYR A 234 -1.55 -0.95 -2.44
N PHE A 235 -2.63 -1.50 -1.87
CA PHE A 235 -3.39 -0.83 -0.81
C PHE A 235 -2.54 -0.59 0.44
N VAL A 236 -1.76 -1.59 0.88
CA VAL A 236 -0.84 -1.47 2.02
C VAL A 236 0.27 -0.46 1.74
N VAL A 237 0.80 -0.36 0.52
CA VAL A 237 1.73 0.72 0.15
C VAL A 237 1.07 2.07 0.35
N GLY A 238 -0.14 2.28 -0.20
CA GLY A 238 -0.86 3.55 -0.09
C GLY A 238 -1.11 3.94 1.37
N MET A 239 -1.61 3.01 2.18
CA MET A 239 -1.84 3.23 3.60
C MET A 239 -0.53 3.46 4.37
N GLY A 240 0.53 2.69 4.07
CA GLY A 240 1.84 2.87 4.70
C GLY A 240 2.45 4.25 4.42
N LEU A 241 2.35 4.73 3.18
CA LEU A 241 2.76 6.09 2.81
C LEU A 241 1.90 7.16 3.51
N PHE A 242 0.60 6.94 3.64
CA PHE A 242 -0.30 7.84 4.37
C PHE A 242 0.05 7.92 5.85
N VAL A 243 0.28 6.78 6.52
CA VAL A 243 0.70 6.77 7.93
C VAL A 243 2.06 7.47 8.07
N LEU A 244 3.01 7.20 7.16
CA LEU A 244 4.33 7.81 7.19
C LEU A 244 4.26 9.33 7.01
N SER A 245 3.43 9.84 6.08
CA SER A 245 3.29 11.27 5.85
C SER A 245 2.72 12.00 7.07
N ARG A 246 1.84 11.33 7.84
CA ARG A 246 1.28 11.86 9.10
C ARG A 246 2.28 11.88 10.25
N GLN A 247 3.36 11.10 10.18
CA GLN A 247 4.36 11.01 11.25
C GLN A 247 5.63 11.85 11.01
N VAL A 248 5.70 12.62 9.92
CA VAL A 248 6.84 13.51 9.67
C VAL A 248 6.85 14.63 10.71
N PRO A 249 7.91 14.77 11.53
CA PRO A 249 7.99 15.82 12.55
C PRO A 249 7.94 17.22 11.95
N ALA A 250 7.39 18.19 12.68
CA ALA A 250 7.31 19.58 12.23
C ALA A 250 8.69 20.18 11.90
N GLU A 251 9.73 19.80 12.64
CA GLU A 251 11.13 20.18 12.40
C GLU A 251 11.62 19.71 11.02
N VAL A 252 11.29 18.47 10.65
CA VAL A 252 11.64 17.92 9.33
C VAL A 252 10.83 18.63 8.25
N GLN A 253 9.55 18.91 8.49
CA GLN A 253 8.71 19.65 7.55
C GLN A 253 9.22 21.08 7.31
N ALA A 254 9.80 21.72 8.33
CA ALA A 254 10.41 23.04 8.22
C ALA A 254 11.80 23.02 7.54
N SER A 255 12.43 21.85 7.40
CA SER A 255 13.77 21.75 6.80
C SER A 255 13.77 22.23 5.34
N PRO A 256 14.84 22.90 4.89
CA PRO A 256 14.93 23.40 3.51
C PRO A 256 14.87 22.26 2.49
N MET A 257 15.40 21.08 2.83
CA MET A 257 15.33 19.90 1.98
C MET A 257 13.88 19.40 1.81
N TYR A 258 13.10 19.30 2.88
CA TYR A 258 11.70 18.85 2.80
C TYR A 258 10.85 19.83 2.00
N GLN A 259 11.03 21.14 2.25
CA GLN A 259 10.37 22.19 1.50
C GLN A 259 10.74 22.13 0.01
N ALA A 260 12.03 21.98 -0.31
CA ALA A 260 12.49 21.85 -1.69
C ALA A 260 11.88 20.63 -2.41
N VAL A 261 11.76 19.49 -1.73
CA VAL A 261 11.29 18.24 -2.35
C VAL A 261 9.76 18.21 -2.52
N PHE A 262 8.99 18.60 -1.50
CA PHE A 262 7.54 18.37 -1.49
C PHE A 262 6.68 19.62 -1.67
N VAL A 263 7.16 20.80 -1.32
CA VAL A 263 6.32 22.01 -1.19
C VAL A 263 6.66 23.06 -2.24
N ALA A 264 7.94 23.35 -2.43
CA ALA A 264 8.45 24.38 -3.31
C ALA A 264 8.31 23.97 -4.79
N ARG A 265 8.11 24.98 -5.64
CA ARG A 265 8.16 24.79 -7.09
C ARG A 265 9.62 24.64 -7.50
N TRP A 266 9.94 23.53 -8.14
CA TRP A 266 11.29 23.29 -8.62
C TRP A 266 11.64 24.29 -9.73
N PRO A 267 12.87 24.85 -9.74
CA PRO A 267 13.32 25.60 -10.88
C PRO A 267 13.39 24.69 -12.11
N PHE A 268 13.21 25.27 -13.30
CA PHE A 268 13.09 24.51 -14.55
C PHE A 268 14.28 23.56 -14.81
N TRP A 269 15.50 23.96 -14.42
CA TRP A 269 16.71 23.17 -14.58
C TRP A 269 16.73 21.94 -13.67
N ALA A 270 16.26 22.05 -12.43
CA ALA A 270 16.19 20.93 -11.50
C ALA A 270 15.11 19.93 -11.93
N ALA A 271 13.94 20.43 -12.33
CA ALA A 271 12.86 19.61 -12.88
C ALA A 271 13.31 18.88 -14.16
N GLY A 272 14.02 19.58 -15.05
CA GLY A 272 14.62 19.00 -16.25
C GLY A 272 15.62 17.89 -15.92
N ALA A 273 16.56 18.14 -15.00
CA ALA A 273 17.55 17.15 -14.58
C ALA A 273 16.92 15.88 -13.98
N ALA A 274 15.90 16.03 -13.13
CA ALA A 274 15.18 14.88 -12.58
C ALA A 274 14.41 14.09 -13.65
N LEU A 275 13.76 14.78 -14.58
CA LEU A 275 13.08 14.12 -15.71
C LEU A 275 14.07 13.34 -16.57
N SER A 276 15.24 13.92 -16.87
CA SER A 276 16.33 13.26 -17.59
C SER A 276 16.86 12.04 -16.84
N ALA A 277 17.04 12.13 -15.52
CA ALA A 277 17.47 10.99 -14.71
C ALA A 277 16.45 9.83 -14.78
N VAL A 278 15.14 10.12 -14.71
CA VAL A 278 14.10 9.09 -14.87
C VAL A 278 14.21 8.41 -16.23
N VAL A 279 14.35 9.19 -17.30
CA VAL A 279 14.47 8.66 -18.67
C VAL A 279 15.72 7.78 -18.82
N LEU A 280 16.87 8.22 -18.30
CA LEU A 280 18.12 7.47 -18.32
C LEU A 280 18.01 6.15 -17.57
N VAL A 281 17.38 6.13 -16.39
CA VAL A 281 17.16 4.91 -15.61
C VAL A 281 16.26 3.92 -16.37
N MET A 282 15.20 4.41 -17.04
CA MET A 282 14.31 3.56 -17.83
C MET A 282 15.01 2.98 -19.07
N LEU A 283 15.87 3.78 -19.72
CA LEU A 283 16.72 3.32 -20.81
C LEU A 283 17.74 2.28 -20.35
N TRP A 284 18.42 2.54 -19.23
CA TRP A 284 19.42 1.62 -18.67
C TRP A 284 18.82 0.28 -18.26
N ARG A 285 17.66 0.30 -17.59
CA ARG A 285 17.03 -0.91 -17.04
C ARG A 285 16.31 -1.72 -18.11
N ASP A 286 15.47 -1.07 -18.91
CA ASP A 286 14.48 -1.76 -19.74
C ASP A 286 14.66 -1.48 -21.25
N ASN A 287 15.60 -0.60 -21.63
CA ASN A 287 15.81 -0.10 -23.00
C ASN A 287 14.52 0.42 -23.65
N ARG A 288 13.71 1.19 -22.90
CA ARG A 288 12.41 1.68 -23.35
C ARG A 288 12.31 3.20 -23.31
N LEU A 289 11.58 3.75 -24.29
CA LEU A 289 11.34 5.18 -24.48
C LEU A 289 10.02 5.62 -23.81
N VAL A 290 10.02 6.81 -23.20
CA VAL A 290 8.86 7.34 -22.47
C VAL A 290 7.77 7.84 -23.42
N GLY A 291 6.50 7.45 -23.16
CA GLY A 291 5.35 7.90 -23.95
C GLY A 291 4.03 7.76 -23.20
N VAL A 292 3.46 8.89 -22.78
CA VAL A 292 2.19 8.95 -22.02
C VAL A 292 1.00 8.65 -22.93
N SER A 293 0.90 9.31 -24.10
CA SER A 293 -0.23 9.14 -25.04
C SER A 293 -0.39 7.71 -25.54
N THR A 294 0.73 7.03 -25.82
CA THR A 294 0.73 5.61 -26.21
C THR A 294 0.28 4.69 -25.08
N GLY A 295 0.59 5.03 -23.83
CA GLY A 295 0.10 4.29 -22.67
C GLY A 295 -1.42 4.40 -22.51
N CYS A 296 -1.99 5.59 -22.73
CA CYS A 296 -3.43 5.80 -22.68
C CYS A 296 -4.15 5.01 -23.79
N ALA A 297 -3.59 5.03 -25.02
CA ALA A 297 -4.13 4.26 -26.13
C ALA A 297 -4.14 2.74 -25.87
N GLU A 298 -3.10 2.21 -25.23
CA GLU A 298 -3.06 0.81 -24.81
C GLU A 298 -4.13 0.50 -23.74
N LEU A 299 -4.33 1.40 -22.78
CA LEU A 299 -5.33 1.23 -21.73
C LEU A 299 -6.76 1.15 -22.32
N CYS A 300 -7.05 1.98 -23.34
CA CYS A 300 -8.33 1.97 -24.05
C CYS A 300 -8.56 0.71 -24.90
N ARG A 301 -7.50 -0.03 -25.28
CA ARG A 301 -7.61 -1.28 -26.08
C ARG A 301 -7.90 -2.52 -25.23
N LEU A 302 -7.60 -2.49 -23.94
CA LEU A 302 -7.76 -3.64 -23.04
C LEU A 302 -9.21 -4.17 -22.95
N PRO A 303 -10.26 -3.32 -22.91
CA PRO A 303 -11.64 -3.81 -22.88
C PRO A 303 -12.09 -4.41 -24.21
N SER A 304 -11.55 -3.93 -25.33
CA SER A 304 -11.93 -4.37 -26.68
C SER A 304 -11.23 -5.66 -27.12
N ASP A 305 -10.05 -5.96 -26.58
CA ASP A 305 -9.30 -7.17 -26.93
C ASP A 305 -8.55 -7.73 -25.70
N PRO A 306 -9.12 -8.75 -25.02
CA PRO A 306 -8.52 -9.34 -23.82
C PRO A 306 -7.25 -10.16 -24.12
N THR A 307 -6.90 -10.40 -25.39
CA THR A 307 -5.69 -11.14 -25.77
C THR A 307 -4.43 -10.26 -25.80
N VAL A 308 -4.59 -8.94 -25.80
CA VAL A 308 -3.47 -7.99 -25.82
C VAL A 308 -2.71 -8.03 -24.50
N ARG A 309 -1.46 -8.49 -24.55
CA ARG A 309 -0.57 -8.46 -23.38
C ARG A 309 -0.24 -7.01 -23.00
N THR A 310 -0.57 -6.63 -21.76
CA THR A 310 -0.25 -5.30 -21.22
C THR A 310 1.26 -5.04 -21.22
N SER A 311 1.66 -3.93 -21.84
CA SER A 311 3.05 -3.46 -21.77
C SER A 311 3.37 -2.86 -20.39
N TRP A 312 4.56 -2.28 -20.25
CA TRP A 312 4.97 -1.52 -19.06
C TRP A 312 4.26 -0.15 -18.95
N ARG A 313 3.74 0.40 -20.05
CA ARG A 313 3.20 1.76 -20.11
C ARG A 313 1.97 2.00 -19.22
N PRO A 314 0.99 1.08 -19.13
CA PRO A 314 -0.10 1.23 -18.16
C PRO A 314 0.39 1.29 -16.70
N ARG A 315 1.45 0.53 -16.37
CA ARG A 315 2.06 0.54 -15.03
C ARG A 315 2.78 1.87 -14.76
N PHE A 316 3.41 2.43 -15.78
CA PHE A 316 4.03 3.75 -15.71
C PHE A 316 3.00 4.87 -15.49
N LEU A 317 1.87 4.85 -16.22
CA LEU A 317 0.78 5.81 -16.02
C LEU A 317 0.18 5.73 -14.61
N LEU A 318 -0.06 4.51 -14.13
CA LEU A 318 -0.50 4.30 -12.75
C LEU A 318 0.53 4.86 -11.75
N GLY A 319 1.82 4.66 -12.02
CA GLY A 319 2.92 5.23 -11.22
C GLY A 319 2.91 6.75 -11.16
N ILE A 320 2.61 7.45 -12.26
CA ILE A 320 2.48 8.91 -12.27
C ILE A 320 1.34 9.37 -11.35
N VAL A 321 0.17 8.73 -11.47
CA VAL A 321 -1.01 9.07 -10.66
C VAL A 321 -0.74 8.80 -9.17
N LEU A 322 -0.23 7.62 -8.85
CA LEU A 322 0.07 7.23 -7.46
C LEU A 322 1.21 8.06 -6.87
N GLY A 323 2.25 8.37 -7.65
CA GLY A 323 3.37 9.21 -7.24
C GLY A 323 2.93 10.65 -6.96
N GLY A 324 2.07 11.23 -7.80
CA GLY A 324 1.47 12.54 -7.58
C GLY A 324 0.59 12.58 -6.32
N ALA A 325 -0.25 11.55 -6.12
CA ALA A 325 -1.05 11.42 -4.91
C ALA A 325 -0.18 11.29 -3.65
N ALA A 326 0.86 10.45 -3.68
CA ALA A 326 1.80 10.30 -2.58
C ALA A 326 2.53 11.62 -2.29
N SER A 327 3.05 12.31 -3.31
CA SER A 327 3.68 13.63 -3.13
C SER A 327 2.73 14.66 -2.54
N GLY A 328 1.44 14.65 -2.92
CA GLY A 328 0.43 15.51 -2.32
C GLY A 328 0.22 15.24 -0.83
N LEU A 329 0.21 13.97 -0.43
CA LEU A 329 0.10 13.57 0.98
C LEU A 329 1.28 14.08 1.82
N PHE A 330 2.51 14.02 1.31
CA PHE A 330 3.69 14.57 1.99
C PHE A 330 3.71 16.10 1.96
N ALA A 331 3.17 16.73 0.91
CA ALA A 331 3.03 18.19 0.88
C ALA A 331 1.93 18.72 1.85
N GLY A 332 1.25 17.84 2.60
CA GLY A 332 0.12 18.21 3.45
C GLY A 332 -1.13 18.62 2.67
N ARG A 333 -1.17 18.36 1.35
CA ARG A 333 -2.28 18.72 0.47
C ARG A 333 -3.23 17.53 0.33
N GLY A 334 -4.47 17.70 0.80
CA GLY A 334 -5.55 16.74 0.55
C GLY A 334 -6.10 16.83 -0.88
N PRO A 335 -6.89 15.84 -1.33
CA PRO A 335 -7.66 15.96 -2.56
C PRO A 335 -8.63 17.14 -2.42
N THR A 336 -8.47 18.17 -3.24
CA THR A 336 -9.31 19.37 -3.23
C THR A 336 -9.85 19.64 -4.63
N TRP A 337 -11.04 20.23 -4.69
CA TRP A 337 -11.66 20.72 -5.94
C TRP A 337 -11.52 22.25 -6.09
N ALA A 338 -10.56 22.82 -5.35
CA ALA A 338 -10.17 24.22 -5.43
C ALA A 338 -8.99 24.34 -6.40
N LEU A 339 -9.26 24.76 -7.63
CA LEU A 339 -8.29 24.79 -8.72
C LEU A 339 -7.58 26.17 -8.85
N GLY A 340 -7.73 27.03 -7.83
CA GLY A 340 -7.01 28.29 -7.74
C GLY A 340 -7.45 29.29 -8.80
N SER A 341 -6.52 29.79 -9.62
CA SER A 341 -6.81 30.76 -10.70
C SER A 341 -7.85 30.26 -11.71
N PHE A 342 -7.99 28.94 -11.86
CA PHE A 342 -9.02 28.36 -12.70
C PHE A 342 -10.44 28.57 -12.13
N ASP A 343 -10.59 28.64 -10.81
CA ASP A 343 -11.87 28.94 -10.16
C ASP A 343 -12.29 30.39 -10.40
N ALA A 344 -11.32 31.30 -10.59
CA ALA A 344 -11.59 32.69 -10.97
C ALA A 344 -12.08 32.81 -12.43
N LEU A 345 -11.65 31.90 -13.32
CA LEU A 345 -12.02 31.91 -14.74
C LEU A 345 -13.36 31.21 -15.02
N VAL A 346 -13.60 30.07 -14.37
CA VAL A 346 -14.73 29.15 -14.62
C VAL A 346 -15.80 29.26 -13.52
N GLY A 347 -15.55 30.05 -12.49
CA GLY A 347 -16.43 30.19 -11.34
C GLY A 347 -16.47 28.95 -10.43
N GLY A 348 -17.40 28.96 -9.47
CA GLY A 348 -17.51 27.92 -8.45
C GLY A 348 -18.18 26.61 -8.91
N SER A 349 -18.77 26.55 -10.11
CA SER A 349 -19.59 25.41 -10.50
C SER A 349 -18.75 24.17 -10.86
N SER A 350 -18.94 23.08 -10.10
CA SER A 350 -18.19 21.83 -10.30
C SER A 350 -18.43 21.23 -11.68
N LEU A 351 -19.63 21.35 -12.23
CA LEU A 351 -19.99 20.81 -13.53
C LEU A 351 -19.28 21.53 -14.68
N LEU A 352 -19.18 22.86 -14.64
CA LEU A 352 -18.45 23.62 -15.66
C LEU A 352 -16.94 23.31 -15.61
N LYS A 353 -16.36 23.20 -14.40
CA LYS A 353 -14.97 22.77 -14.23
C LYS A 353 -14.71 21.41 -14.87
N VAL A 354 -15.58 20.42 -14.62
CA VAL A 354 -15.47 19.08 -15.23
C VAL A 354 -15.58 19.18 -16.76
N SER A 355 -16.58 19.89 -17.29
CA SER A 355 -16.78 20.03 -18.73
C SER A 355 -15.58 20.66 -19.44
N VAL A 356 -15.01 21.73 -18.87
CA VAL A 356 -13.82 22.40 -19.43
C VAL A 356 -12.60 21.49 -19.38
N LEU A 357 -12.37 20.78 -18.26
CA LEU A 357 -11.25 19.84 -18.13
C LEU A 357 -11.38 18.65 -19.10
N VAL A 358 -12.59 18.13 -19.31
CA VAL A 358 -12.86 17.07 -20.29
C VAL A 358 -12.60 17.58 -21.71
N LEU A 359 -13.12 18.76 -22.07
CA LEU A 359 -12.90 19.35 -23.39
C LEU A 359 -11.40 19.60 -23.65
N ALA A 360 -10.69 20.13 -22.66
CA ALA A 360 -9.23 20.31 -22.74
C ALA A 360 -8.50 18.98 -22.95
N GLY A 361 -8.90 17.92 -22.24
CA GLY A 361 -8.36 16.57 -22.43
C GLY A 361 -8.59 16.02 -23.84
N VAL A 362 -9.79 16.23 -24.41
CA VAL A 362 -10.12 15.84 -25.78
C VAL A 362 -9.25 16.59 -26.80
N LEU A 363 -9.11 17.92 -26.64
CA LEU A 363 -8.28 18.74 -27.52
C LEU A 363 -6.79 18.34 -27.46
N ILE A 364 -6.26 18.08 -26.27
CA ILE A 364 -4.88 17.57 -26.09
C ILE A 364 -4.73 16.21 -26.76
N GLY A 365 -5.72 15.32 -26.61
CA GLY A 365 -5.73 14.00 -27.24
C GLY A 365 -5.72 14.08 -28.76
N PHE A 366 -6.54 14.97 -29.33
CA PHE A 366 -6.56 15.26 -30.77
C PHE A 366 -5.21 15.79 -31.24
N GLY A 367 -4.67 16.83 -30.58
CA GLY A 367 -3.38 17.43 -30.95
C GLY A 367 -2.22 16.45 -30.85
N ALA A 368 -2.14 15.65 -29.79
CA ALA A 368 -1.11 14.62 -29.65
C ALA A 368 -1.20 13.54 -30.74
N ARG A 369 -2.41 13.23 -31.23
CA ARG A 369 -2.59 12.27 -32.31
C ARG A 369 -2.29 12.85 -33.69
N ALA A 370 -2.69 14.10 -33.93
CA ALA A 370 -2.36 14.83 -35.15
C ALA A 370 -0.85 15.05 -35.31
N ALA A 371 -0.13 15.32 -34.20
CA ALA A 371 1.33 15.47 -34.20
C ALA A 371 2.09 14.13 -34.28
N GLY A 372 1.42 12.99 -34.07
CA GLY A 372 2.07 11.67 -34.01
C GLY A 372 2.76 11.36 -32.67
N GLY A 373 2.53 12.17 -31.63
CA GLY A 373 3.12 12.01 -30.30
C GLY A 373 2.71 13.11 -29.32
N CYS A 374 2.86 12.83 -28.02
CA CYS A 374 2.72 13.86 -26.97
C CYS A 374 4.04 14.58 -26.71
N THR A 375 4.00 15.62 -25.88
CA THR A 375 5.17 16.42 -25.50
C THR A 375 6.32 15.58 -24.94
N SER A 376 6.05 14.53 -24.16
CA SER A 376 7.11 13.64 -23.66
C SER A 376 7.78 12.83 -24.78
N GLY A 377 7.02 12.44 -25.81
CA GLY A 377 7.53 11.68 -26.96
C GLY A 377 8.36 12.54 -27.90
N HIS A 378 7.84 13.70 -28.32
CA HIS A 378 8.60 14.60 -29.20
C HIS A 378 9.70 15.34 -28.47
N GLY A 379 9.40 15.91 -27.29
CA GLY A 379 10.32 16.79 -26.58
C GLY A 379 11.51 16.07 -25.95
N ILE A 380 11.32 14.88 -25.38
CA ILE A 380 12.42 14.16 -24.73
C ILE A 380 13.09 13.23 -25.74
N VAL A 381 12.31 12.35 -26.34
CA VAL A 381 12.85 11.24 -27.15
C VAL A 381 13.15 11.69 -28.58
N GLY A 382 12.19 12.33 -29.24
CA GLY A 382 12.31 12.75 -30.64
C GLY A 382 13.40 13.80 -30.86
N MET A 383 13.55 14.76 -29.95
CA MET A 383 14.64 15.75 -30.02
C MET A 383 16.01 15.11 -29.75
N ALA A 384 16.12 14.18 -28.80
CA ALA A 384 17.37 13.45 -28.54
C ALA A 384 17.81 12.60 -29.74
N GLN A 385 16.87 12.14 -30.57
CA GLN A 385 17.14 11.42 -31.82
C GLN A 385 17.41 12.35 -33.02
N GLY A 386 17.34 13.68 -32.85
CA GLY A 386 17.56 14.65 -33.93
C GLY A 386 16.42 14.75 -34.94
N ALA A 387 15.21 14.28 -34.61
CA ALA A 387 14.08 14.30 -35.53
C ALA A 387 13.54 15.73 -35.72
N ARG A 388 13.61 16.25 -36.94
CA ARG A 388 13.14 17.61 -37.30
C ARG A 388 11.65 17.81 -37.03
N SER A 389 10.82 16.79 -37.28
CA SER A 389 9.38 16.80 -36.96
C SER A 389 9.13 16.99 -35.46
N SER A 390 9.97 16.41 -34.61
CA SER A 390 9.86 16.53 -33.15
C SER A 390 10.28 17.89 -32.63
N LEU A 391 11.27 18.53 -33.26
CA LEU A 391 11.64 19.91 -32.98
C LEU A 391 10.47 20.86 -33.28
N MET A 392 9.87 20.75 -34.47
CA MET A 392 8.74 21.59 -34.89
C MET A 392 7.52 21.39 -33.98
N ALA A 393 7.17 20.15 -33.66
CA ALA A 393 6.08 19.83 -32.75
C ALA A 393 6.32 20.43 -31.34
N THR A 394 7.54 20.32 -30.82
CA THR A 394 7.89 20.85 -29.49
C THR A 394 7.82 22.38 -29.44
N LEU A 395 8.31 23.06 -30.49
CA LEU A 395 8.20 24.52 -30.61
C LEU A 395 6.74 24.96 -30.66
N ALA A 396 5.90 24.29 -31.46
CA ALA A 396 4.48 24.61 -31.54
C ALA A 396 3.77 24.43 -30.18
N PHE A 397 4.06 23.36 -29.44
CA PHE A 397 3.52 23.17 -28.08
C PHE A 397 3.96 24.27 -27.13
N MET A 398 5.23 24.70 -27.18
CA MET A 398 5.75 25.72 -26.27
C MET A 398 5.18 27.11 -26.58
N ILE A 399 5.07 27.47 -27.86
CA ILE A 399 4.44 28.72 -28.31
C ILE A 399 2.98 28.76 -27.87
N GLY A 400 2.22 27.69 -28.10
CA GLY A 400 0.82 27.60 -27.68
C GLY A 400 0.65 27.69 -26.16
N GLY A 401 1.52 27.03 -25.38
CA GLY A 401 1.53 27.11 -23.92
C GLY A 401 1.87 28.52 -23.41
N PHE A 402 2.86 29.18 -24.00
CA PHE A 402 3.23 30.55 -23.65
C PHE A 402 2.11 31.54 -23.97
N ALA A 403 1.55 31.46 -25.18
CA ALA A 403 0.45 32.31 -25.61
C ALA A 403 -0.77 32.15 -24.68
N THR A 404 -1.17 30.91 -24.37
CA THR A 404 -2.33 30.67 -23.49
C THR A 404 -2.09 31.14 -22.05
N THR A 405 -0.89 30.94 -21.50
CA THR A 405 -0.60 31.36 -20.12
C THR A 405 -0.52 32.88 -19.95
N TRP A 406 -0.04 33.62 -20.94
CA TRP A 406 0.11 35.07 -20.88
C TRP A 406 -1.07 35.87 -21.43
N LEU A 407 -1.87 35.29 -22.34
CA LEU A 407 -2.99 36.01 -22.96
C LEU A 407 -4.35 35.69 -22.32
N VAL A 408 -4.50 34.53 -21.66
CA VAL A 408 -5.82 34.04 -21.20
C VAL A 408 -5.98 34.06 -19.67
N LEU A 409 -4.90 33.90 -18.90
CA LEU A 409 -4.98 33.90 -17.44
C LEU A 409 -4.83 35.32 -16.88
N PRO A 410 -5.73 35.80 -16.01
CA PRO A 410 -5.51 37.03 -15.26
C PRO A 410 -4.33 36.83 -14.30
N HIS A 411 -3.35 37.73 -14.37
CA HIS A 411 -2.13 37.69 -13.56
C HIS A 411 -2.35 38.21 -12.14
#